data_AF-A0A2G1BPI9-F1
#
_entry.id   AF-A0A2G1BPI9-F1
#
_cell.length_a   1.000
_cell.length_b   1.000
_cell.length_c   1.000
_cell.angle_alpha   90.00
_cell.angle_beta   90.00
_cell.angle_gamma   90.00
#
_symmetry.space_group_name_H-M   'P 1'
#
loop_
_entity.id
_entity.type
_entity.pdbx_description
1 polymer ?
#
loop_
_entity_poly.entity_id
_entity_poly.type
_entity_poly.pdbx_seq_one_letter_code
_entity_poly.pdbx_strand_id
1 'polypeptide(L)'
;IRVDSKLTYHELKAFTEEFVPILAGALEYYPGERPIFDLFDVENEIQKALHRKVELKSGGYLIIDQTEAMTTVDVNTGAFVGHRNLEETIFNTNVEATSAIARQLRLR
;
A
#
# COMPACT_ATOMS: atom_id res chain seq x y z
N ILE A 1 -3.96 -15.23 8.76
CA ILE A 1 -3.75 -15.32 7.30
C ILE A 1 -5.03 -15.85 6.70
N ARG A 2 -5.78 -15.02 5.97
CA ARG A 2 -7.07 -15.42 5.38
C ARG A 2 -6.91 -15.80 3.92
N VAL A 3 -7.57 -16.89 3.53
CA VAL A 3 -7.53 -17.42 2.15
C VAL A 3 -8.96 -17.70 1.71
N ASP A 4 -9.39 -17.13 0.58
CA ASP A 4 -10.74 -17.31 0.02
C ASP A 4 -10.84 -18.47 -0.98
N SER A 5 -9.71 -18.93 -1.52
CA SER A 5 -9.63 -20.15 -2.33
C SER A 5 -9.50 -21.40 -1.45
N LYS A 6 -10.47 -22.31 -1.53
CA LYS A 6 -10.44 -23.58 -0.80
C LYS A 6 -9.24 -24.44 -1.21
N LEU A 7 -8.93 -24.49 -2.50
CA LEU A 7 -7.80 -25.24 -3.04
C LEU A 7 -6.48 -24.72 -2.43
N THR A 8 -6.27 -23.41 -2.53
CA THR A 8 -5.05 -22.75 -2.03
C THR A 8 -4.93 -22.85 -0.52
N TYR A 9 -6.04 -22.82 0.23
CA TYR A 9 -6.02 -23.04 1.68
C TYR A 9 -5.46 -24.42 2.05
N HIS A 10 -5.88 -25.48 1.34
CA HIS A 10 -5.37 -26.83 1.60
C HIS A 10 -3.88 -26.97 1.28
N GLU A 11 -3.43 -26.39 0.16
CA GLU A 11 -2.02 -26.36 -0.22
C GLU A 11 -1.17 -25.61 0.82
N LEU A 12 -1.61 -24.42 1.23
CA LEU A 12 -0.92 -23.62 2.25
C LEU A 12 -0.94 -24.28 3.63
N LYS A 13 -2.02 -25.01 3.98
CA LYS A 13 -2.09 -25.75 5.24
C LYS A 13 -1.03 -26.86 5.27
N ALA A 14 -0.95 -27.68 4.22
CA ALA A 14 0.07 -28.72 4.13
C ALA A 14 1.49 -28.12 4.18
N PHE A 15 1.73 -27.05 3.42
CA PHE A 15 3.01 -26.34 3.43
C PHE A 15 3.38 -25.78 4.81
N THR A 16 2.44 -25.13 5.50
CA THR A 16 2.72 -24.52 6.80
C THR A 16 2.90 -25.56 7.91
N GLU A 17 2.19 -26.68 7.87
CA GLU A 17 2.39 -27.79 8.80
C GLU A 17 3.78 -28.44 8.65
N GLU A 18 4.31 -28.53 7.43
CA GLU A 18 5.63 -29.12 7.15
C GLU A 18 6.79 -28.15 7.40
N PHE A 19 6.70 -26.92 6.86
CA PHE A 19 7.84 -26.00 6.78
C PHE A 19 7.79 -24.86 7.79
N VAL A 20 6.59 -24.43 8.24
CA VAL A 20 6.44 -23.27 9.14
C VAL A 20 5.36 -23.51 10.21
N PRO A 21 5.52 -24.51 11.12
CA PRO A 21 4.42 -24.96 12.00
C PRO A 21 3.83 -23.87 12.89
N ILE A 22 4.62 -22.86 13.24
CA ILE A 22 4.19 -21.71 14.04
C ILE A 22 3.08 -20.88 13.35
N LEU A 23 2.98 -20.93 12.02
CA LEU A 23 1.96 -20.23 11.24
C LEU A 23 0.71 -21.08 10.95
N ALA A 24 0.75 -22.40 11.15
CA ALA A 24 -0.36 -23.29 10.81
C ALA A 24 -1.65 -22.92 11.56
N GLY A 25 -1.54 -22.55 12.84
CA GLY A 25 -2.68 -22.08 13.65
C GLY A 25 -3.21 -20.69 13.26
N ALA A 26 -2.47 -19.93 12.46
CA ALA A 26 -2.87 -18.60 12.00
C ALA A 26 -3.57 -18.62 10.63
N LEU A 27 -3.66 -19.77 9.96
CA LEU A 27 -4.35 -19.92 8.67
C LEU A 27 -5.86 -20.08 8.88
N GLU A 28 -6.64 -19.23 8.22
CA GLU A 28 -8.10 -19.21 8.28
C GLU A 28 -8.67 -19.28 6.86
N TYR A 29 -9.53 -20.28 6.60
CA TYR A 29 -10.28 -20.34 5.36
C TYR A 29 -11.49 -19.40 5.45
N TYR A 30 -11.64 -18.52 4.46
CA TYR A 30 -12.75 -17.58 4.38
C TYR A 30 -13.69 -17.97 3.22
N PRO A 31 -14.88 -18.53 3.50
CA PRO A 31 -15.83 -18.96 2.48
C PRO A 31 -16.89 -17.89 2.13
N GLY A 32 -16.72 -16.64 2.57
CA GLY A 32 -17.74 -15.61 2.37
C GLY A 32 -17.88 -15.20 0.91
N GLU A 33 -19.10 -14.83 0.51
CA GLU A 33 -19.41 -14.45 -0.88
C GLU A 33 -18.73 -13.14 -1.30
N ARG A 34 -18.52 -12.23 -0.35
CA ARG A 34 -17.84 -10.96 -0.62
C ARG A 34 -16.33 -11.18 -0.67
N PRO A 35 -15.61 -10.72 -1.72
CA PRO A 35 -14.16 -10.84 -1.80
C PRO A 35 -13.43 -10.30 -0.57
N ILE A 36 -12.34 -10.94 -0.15
CA ILE A 36 -11.61 -10.55 1.07
C ILE A 36 -11.09 -9.12 0.97
N PHE A 37 -10.55 -8.71 -0.18
CA PHE A 37 -10.02 -7.36 -0.34
C PHE A 37 -11.10 -6.29 -0.25
N ASP A 38 -12.31 -6.56 -0.72
CA ASP A 38 -13.45 -5.65 -0.59
C ASP A 38 -13.92 -5.49 0.86
N LEU A 39 -13.82 -6.55 1.66
CA LEU A 39 -14.18 -6.49 3.08
C LEU A 39 -13.28 -5.53 3.87
N PHE A 40 -12.02 -5.41 3.46
CA PHE A 40 -11.02 -4.61 4.14
C PHE A 40 -10.66 -3.31 3.40
N ASP A 41 -11.44 -2.95 2.38
CA ASP A 41 -11.20 -1.79 1.51
C ASP A 41 -9.81 -1.77 0.85
N VAL A 42 -9.18 -2.95 0.73
CA VAL A 42 -7.84 -3.12 0.18
C VAL A 42 -7.85 -2.91 -1.33
N GLU A 43 -8.91 -3.29 -2.03
CA GLU A 43 -9.03 -3.12 -3.48
C GLU A 43 -8.91 -1.64 -3.87
N ASN A 44 -9.69 -0.77 -3.19
CA ASN A 44 -9.63 0.67 -3.42
C ASN A 44 -8.25 1.26 -3.11
N GLU A 45 -7.60 0.80 -2.05
CA GLU A 45 -6.25 1.24 -1.68
C GLU A 45 -5.18 0.77 -2.68
N ILE A 46 -5.30 -0.45 -3.22
CA ILE A 46 -4.43 -0.96 -4.29
C ILE A 46 -4.61 -0.10 -5.54
N GLN A 47 -5.85 0.12 -5.98
CA GLN A 47 -6.13 0.93 -7.16
C GLN A 47 -5.55 2.34 -6.98
N LYS A 48 -5.85 3.03 -5.88
CA LYS A 48 -5.24 4.36 -5.57
C LYS A 48 -3.72 4.32 -5.60
N ALA A 49 -3.10 3.29 -5.01
CA ALA A 49 -1.65 3.18 -4.96
C ALA A 49 -1.03 3.04 -6.35
N LEU A 50 -1.68 2.37 -7.30
CA LEU A 50 -1.16 2.17 -8.66
C LEU A 50 -1.28 3.43 -9.55
N HIS A 51 -2.05 4.45 -9.15
CA HIS A 51 -2.19 5.68 -9.93
C HIS A 51 -0.88 6.45 -10.04
N ARG A 52 -0.63 7.07 -11.20
CA ARG A 52 0.53 7.95 -11.41
C ARG A 52 0.65 9.07 -10.35
N LYS A 53 -0.47 9.64 -9.94
CA LYS A 53 -0.57 10.66 -8.86
C LYS A 53 -1.01 10.00 -7.57
N VAL A 54 -0.24 10.18 -6.49
CA VAL A 54 -0.56 9.67 -5.15
C VAL A 54 -0.74 10.84 -4.20
N GLU A 55 -1.91 10.97 -3.60
CA GLU A 55 -2.20 12.08 -2.68
C GLU A 55 -1.59 11.85 -1.29
N LEU A 56 -1.10 12.92 -0.68
CA LEU A 56 -0.63 12.96 0.70
C LEU A 56 -1.75 13.53 1.59
N LYS A 57 -1.80 13.14 2.86
CA LYS A 57 -2.81 13.56 3.85
C LYS A 57 -2.78 15.07 4.08
N SER A 58 -1.61 15.69 3.96
CA SER A 58 -1.42 17.14 4.06
C SER A 58 -1.97 17.94 2.87
N GLY A 59 -2.45 17.27 1.80
CA GLY A 59 -2.92 17.91 0.58
C GLY A 59 -1.83 18.09 -0.49
N GLY A 60 -0.58 17.73 -0.18
CA GLY A 60 0.45 17.50 -1.19
C GLY A 60 0.20 16.24 -2.01
N TYR A 61 1.05 15.96 -2.99
CA TYR A 61 0.98 14.74 -3.79
C TYR A 61 2.32 14.36 -4.38
N LEU A 62 2.45 13.07 -4.69
CA LEU A 62 3.57 12.50 -5.44
C LEU A 62 3.16 12.29 -6.89
N ILE A 63 4.10 12.47 -7.82
CA ILE A 63 3.99 12.01 -9.20
C ILE A 63 5.07 10.96 -9.41
N ILE A 64 4.66 9.74 -9.78
CA ILE A 64 5.56 8.60 -10.01
C ILE A 64 5.56 8.29 -11.50
N ASP A 65 6.69 8.51 -12.15
CA ASP A 65 6.87 8.29 -13.59
C ASP A 65 7.95 7.25 -13.86
N GLN A 66 7.60 6.22 -14.62
CA GLN A 66 8.54 5.20 -15.07
C GLN A 66 9.10 5.59 -16.43
N THR A 67 10.42 5.62 -16.54
CA THR A 67 11.17 5.81 -17.79
C THR A 67 11.91 4.53 -18.16
N GLU A 68 12.67 4.54 -19.26
CA GLU A 68 13.41 3.36 -19.73
C GLU A 68 14.44 2.84 -18.72
N ALA A 69 15.17 3.75 -18.06
CA ALA A 69 16.30 3.37 -17.20
C ALA A 69 16.04 3.62 -15.70
N MET A 70 15.03 4.41 -15.35
CA MET A 70 14.74 4.76 -13.96
C MET A 70 13.28 5.13 -13.71
N THR A 71 12.87 5.09 -12.44
CA THR A 71 11.60 5.67 -11.99
C THR A 71 11.89 6.98 -11.26
N THR A 72 11.20 8.04 -11.65
CA THR A 72 11.28 9.34 -10.99
C THR A 72 10.08 9.52 -10.05
N VAL A 73 10.32 10.17 -8.91
CA VAL A 73 9.27 10.55 -7.98
C VAL A 73 9.40 12.04 -7.66
N ASP A 74 8.39 12.81 -8.04
CA ASP A 74 8.30 14.24 -7.75
C ASP A 74 7.38 14.50 -6.56
N VAL A 75 7.78 15.41 -5.66
CA VAL A 75 7.07 15.73 -4.41
C VAL A 75 6.51 17.14 -4.51
N ASN A 76 5.20 17.27 -4.45
CA ASN A 76 4.50 18.54 -4.56
C ASN A 76 3.78 18.86 -3.24
N THR A 77 3.95 20.08 -2.72
CA THR A 77 3.26 20.56 -1.51
C THR A 77 1.78 20.88 -1.74
N GLY A 78 1.32 20.88 -3.00
CA GLY A 78 -0.06 21.18 -3.36
C GLY A 78 -0.46 22.63 -3.06
N ALA A 79 -1.77 22.87 -2.92
CA ALA A 79 -2.30 24.21 -2.66
C ALA A 79 -2.16 24.65 -1.19
N PHE A 80 -1.74 23.76 -0.29
CA PHE A 80 -1.65 24.04 1.14
C PHE A 80 -0.33 24.73 1.48
N VAL A 81 -0.27 26.03 1.20
CA VAL A 81 0.77 26.90 1.75
C VAL A 81 0.19 27.52 3.01
N GLY A 82 0.37 26.87 4.16
CA GLY A 82 -0.11 27.37 5.44
C GLY A 82 0.30 28.84 5.63
N HIS A 83 -0.62 29.68 6.10
CA HIS A 83 -0.41 31.14 6.21
C HIS A 83 0.79 31.56 7.08
N ARG A 84 1.47 30.63 7.76
CA ARG A 84 2.66 30.89 8.57
C ARG A 84 3.63 29.72 8.38
N ASN A 85 4.79 30.02 7.80
CA ASN A 85 6.00 29.19 7.67
C ASN A 85 6.03 28.13 6.54
N LEU A 86 6.47 28.56 5.36
CA LEU A 86 6.70 27.72 4.17
C LEU A 86 7.73 26.61 4.44
N GLU A 87 8.80 26.90 5.19
CA GLU A 87 9.89 25.94 5.45
C GLU A 87 9.38 24.72 6.22
N GLU A 88 8.57 24.95 7.25
CA GLU A 88 7.93 23.90 8.03
C GLU A 88 6.95 23.07 7.18
N THR A 89 6.22 23.73 6.27
CA THR A 89 5.32 23.04 5.33
C THR A 89 6.09 22.09 4.41
N ILE A 90 7.20 22.56 3.83
CA ILE A 90 8.07 21.75 2.96
C ILE A 90 8.66 20.58 3.75
N PHE A 91 9.16 20.84 4.96
CA PHE A 91 9.73 19.81 5.82
C PHE A 91 8.71 18.69 6.12
N ASN A 92 7.51 19.07 6.59
CA ASN A 92 6.45 18.11 6.92
C ASN A 92 5.98 17.34 5.68
N THR A 93 5.87 18.00 4.52
CA THR A 93 5.53 17.35 3.25
C THR A 93 6.56 16.29 2.87
N ASN A 94 7.86 16.58 3.01
CA ASN A 94 8.92 15.63 2.68
C ASN A 94 8.97 14.43 3.63
N VAL A 95 8.72 14.63 4.93
CA VAL A 95 8.61 13.52 5.90
C VAL A 95 7.45 12.59 5.53
N GLU A 96 6.29 13.17 5.18
CA GLU A 96 5.15 12.39 4.73
C GLU A 96 5.41 11.66 3.42
N ALA A 97 5.97 12.37 2.43
CA ALA A 97 6.36 11.84 1.14
C ALA A 97 7.31 10.64 1.28
N THR A 98 8.29 10.70 2.18
CA THR A 98 9.23 9.59 2.43
C THR A 98 8.50 8.31 2.82
N SER A 99 7.54 8.41 3.74
CA SER A 99 6.74 7.26 4.18
C SER A 99 5.85 6.73 3.06
N ALA A 100 5.26 7.62 2.26
CA ALA A 100 4.43 7.26 1.11
C ALA A 100 5.26 6.57 0.02
N ILE A 101 6.44 7.09 -0.31
CA ILE A 101 7.37 6.49 -1.29
C ILE A 101 7.76 5.08 -0.88
N ALA A 102 8.15 4.87 0.39
CA ALA A 102 8.48 3.53 0.88
C ALA A 102 7.32 2.53 0.78
N ARG A 103 6.07 3.00 1.00
CA ARG A 103 4.88 2.17 0.78
C ARG A 103 4.66 1.90 -0.71
N GLN A 104 4.82 2.88 -1.58
CA GLN A 104 4.63 2.75 -3.03
C GLN A 104 5.62 1.76 -3.66
N LEU A 105 6.89 1.80 -3.25
CA LEU A 105 7.92 0.84 -3.69
C LEU A 105 7.63 -0.61 -3.30
N ARG A 106 6.79 -0.85 -2.29
CA ARG A 106 6.36 -2.20 -1.88
C ARG A 106 5.11 -2.70 -2.59
N LEU A 107 4.27 -1.76 -3.06
CA LEU A 107 2.97 -2.07 -3.66
C LEU A 107 3.04 -2.18 -5.18
N ARG A 108 4.03 -1.52 -5.79
CA ARG A 108 4.34 -1.58 -7.22
C ARG A 108 5.46 -2.58 -7.46
#